data_AF-A0A7S3HHB5-F1
#
_entry.id   AF-A0A7S3HHB5-F1
#
_cell.length_a   1.000
_cell.length_b   1.000
_cell.length_c   1.000
_cell.angle_alpha   90.00
_cell.angle_beta   90.00
_cell.angle_gamma   90.00
#
_symmetry.space_group_name_H-M   'P 1'
#
loop_
_entity.id
_entity.type
_entity.pdbx_description
1 polymer ?
#
loop_
_entity_poly.entity_id
_entity_poly.type
_entity_poly.pdbx_seq_one_letter_code
_entity_poly.pdbx_strand_id
1 'polypeptide(L)'
;QIEAESDSKRKAEEEVAKRIAKERKVLKNKIASAFIDTADPEYIAAHQIEAEPANVFSEEDGLVYLASEIGEDVEGLADIAKQVAAFVGYQKLALTIIGGLKTPVSKKKTPMEWVEIHALVSELRKELGVVRDEQ
;
A
#
# COMPACT_ATOMS: atom_id res chain seq x y z
N GLN A 1 -0.29 16.59 36.44
CA GLN A 1 -0.19 15.25 35.81
C GLN A 1 -1.12 15.10 34.60
N ILE A 2 -2.28 15.77 34.55
CA ILE A 2 -3.25 15.68 33.43
C ILE A 2 -2.73 16.30 32.11
N GLU A 3 -1.92 17.37 32.15
CA GLU A 3 -1.41 18.03 30.93
C GLU A 3 -0.34 17.21 30.19
N ALA A 4 0.48 16.45 30.90
CA ALA A 4 1.57 15.65 30.29
C ALA A 4 1.04 14.43 29.50
N GLU A 5 -0.08 13.85 29.93
CA GLU A 5 -0.74 12.74 29.22
C GLU A 5 -1.46 13.23 27.96
N SER A 6 -2.09 14.41 28.01
CA SER A 6 -2.70 15.08 26.87
C SER A 6 -1.68 15.41 25.76
N ASP A 7 -0.54 15.99 26.14
CA ASP A 7 0.49 16.40 25.18
C ASP A 7 1.23 15.20 24.55
N SER A 8 1.40 14.11 25.33
CA SER A 8 1.96 12.84 24.85
C SER A 8 1.02 12.11 23.89
N LYS A 9 -0.29 12.14 24.15
CA LYS A 9 -1.29 11.52 23.28
C LYS A 9 -1.42 12.25 21.94
N ARG A 10 -1.41 13.58 21.96
CA ARG A 10 -1.48 14.42 20.75
C ARG A 10 -0.24 14.26 19.86
N LYS A 11 0.95 14.20 20.46
CA LYS A 11 2.20 13.89 19.73
C LYS A 11 2.19 12.49 19.12
N ALA A 12 1.63 11.50 19.81
CA ALA A 12 1.50 10.15 19.27
C ALA A 12 0.54 10.10 18.06
N GLU A 13 -0.59 10.82 18.12
CA GLU A 13 -1.55 10.91 17.02
C GLU A 13 -0.96 11.63 15.79
N GLU A 14 -0.21 12.73 15.97
CA GLU A 14 0.48 13.41 14.87
C GLU A 14 1.57 12.56 14.20
N GLU A 15 2.37 11.83 14.98
CA GLU A 15 3.40 10.94 14.41
C GLU A 15 2.78 9.77 13.64
N VAL A 16 1.63 9.26 14.09
CA VAL A 16 0.85 8.25 13.35
C VAL A 16 0.33 8.83 12.04
N ALA A 17 -0.25 10.03 12.06
CA ALA A 17 -0.76 10.69 10.85
C ALA A 17 0.36 10.96 9.83
N LYS A 18 1.51 11.46 10.27
CA LYS A 18 2.68 11.67 9.40
C LYS A 18 3.18 10.36 8.79
N ARG A 19 3.22 9.29 9.60
CA ARG A 19 3.64 7.98 9.12
C ARG A 19 2.69 7.42 8.07
N ILE A 20 1.37 7.50 8.31
CA ILE A 20 0.36 7.06 7.35
C ILE A 20 0.47 7.88 6.06
N ALA A 21 0.63 9.19 6.15
CA ALA A 21 0.83 10.05 4.98
C ALA A 21 2.09 9.66 4.18
N LYS A 22 3.18 9.30 4.88
CA LYS A 22 4.41 8.81 4.26
C LYS A 22 4.21 7.44 3.60
N GLU A 23 3.59 6.48 4.28
CA GLU A 23 3.29 5.15 3.74
C GLU A 23 2.37 5.26 2.52
N ARG A 24 1.35 6.13 2.57
CA ARG A 24 0.48 6.46 1.42
C ARG A 24 1.27 7.02 0.24
N LYS A 25 2.16 7.99 0.48
CA LYS A 25 3.00 8.58 -0.59
C LYS A 25 3.91 7.53 -1.21
N VAL A 26 4.57 6.71 -0.40
CA VAL A 26 5.46 5.65 -0.89
C VAL A 26 4.66 4.61 -1.69
N LEU A 27 3.50 4.20 -1.17
CA LEU A 27 2.60 3.26 -1.86
C LEU A 27 2.18 3.82 -3.23
N LYS A 28 1.76 5.09 -3.29
CA LYS A 28 1.41 5.77 -4.55
C LYS A 28 2.57 5.75 -5.56
N ASN A 29 3.78 6.09 -5.11
CA ASN A 29 4.95 6.09 -5.99
C ASN A 29 5.30 4.69 -6.51
N LYS A 30 5.09 3.64 -5.70
CA LYS A 30 5.37 2.26 -6.10
C LYS A 30 4.31 1.68 -7.01
N ILE A 31 3.04 2.06 -6.84
CA ILE A 31 1.98 1.80 -7.83
C ILE A 31 2.36 2.46 -9.16
N ALA A 32 2.70 3.75 -9.14
CA ALA A 32 3.12 4.48 -10.34
C ALA A 32 4.32 3.84 -11.04
N SER A 33 5.33 3.37 -10.29
CA SER A 33 6.49 2.65 -10.85
C SER A 33 6.11 1.32 -11.52
N ALA A 34 5.17 0.58 -10.94
CA ALA A 34 4.70 -0.71 -11.50
C ALA A 34 3.79 -0.53 -12.73
N PHE A 35 3.10 0.60 -12.84
CA PHE A 35 2.17 0.94 -13.92
C PHE A 35 2.67 2.11 -14.76
N ILE A 36 3.98 2.27 -14.91
CA ILE A 36 4.60 3.49 -15.46
C ILE A 36 4.08 3.88 -16.84
N ASP A 37 3.72 2.91 -17.67
CA ASP A 37 3.23 3.13 -19.04
C ASP A 37 1.80 3.68 -19.08
N THR A 38 1.06 3.60 -17.98
CA THR A 38 -0.36 4.01 -17.87
C THR A 38 -0.60 5.09 -16.83
N ALA A 39 0.36 5.32 -15.93
CA ALA A 39 0.26 6.35 -14.91
C ALA A 39 0.43 7.75 -15.52
N ASP A 40 -0.17 8.74 -14.85
CA ASP A 40 -0.09 10.16 -15.22
C ASP A 40 1.37 10.62 -15.41
N PRO A 41 1.77 10.97 -16.66
CA PRO A 41 3.14 11.40 -16.95
C PRO A 41 3.57 12.64 -16.18
N GLU A 42 2.65 13.56 -15.83
CA GLU A 42 2.97 14.74 -15.05
C GLU A 42 3.37 14.35 -13.62
N TYR A 43 2.64 13.41 -13.02
CA TYR A 43 2.97 12.87 -11.70
C TYR A 43 4.32 12.15 -11.71
N ILE A 44 4.58 11.32 -12.74
CA ILE A 44 5.85 10.60 -12.92
C ILE A 44 7.02 11.57 -12.99
N ALA A 45 6.92 12.60 -13.82
CA ALA A 45 7.97 13.61 -13.98
C ALA A 45 8.18 14.42 -12.71
N ALA A 46 7.11 14.89 -12.07
CA ALA A 46 7.19 15.69 -10.84
C ALA A 46 7.82 14.94 -9.66
N HIS A 47 7.70 13.60 -9.63
CA HIS A 47 8.20 12.76 -8.56
C HIS A 47 9.43 11.93 -8.95
N GLN A 48 9.96 12.10 -10.17
CA GLN A 48 11.12 11.37 -10.70
C GLN A 48 10.96 9.85 -10.55
N ILE A 49 9.80 9.33 -10.94
CA ILE A 49 9.48 7.91 -10.80
C ILE A 49 10.04 7.15 -12.01
N GLU A 50 10.74 6.06 -11.72
CA GLU A 50 11.29 5.15 -12.72
C GLU A 50 10.65 3.76 -12.57
N ALA A 51 10.65 2.99 -13.65
CA ALA A 51 10.23 1.60 -13.63
C ALA A 51 11.25 0.77 -12.82
N GLU A 52 10.75 -0.06 -11.91
CA GLU A 52 11.60 -0.96 -11.11
C GLU A 52 11.22 -2.43 -11.36
N PRO A 53 11.42 -2.99 -12.57
CA PRO A 53 10.97 -4.34 -12.90
C PRO A 53 11.59 -5.41 -12.00
N ALA A 54 12.82 -5.18 -11.49
CA ALA A 54 13.47 -6.07 -10.52
C ALA A 54 12.74 -6.15 -9.16
N ASN A 55 11.84 -5.20 -8.87
CA ASN A 55 11.01 -5.16 -7.66
C ASN A 55 9.53 -5.47 -7.95
N VAL A 56 9.22 -5.96 -9.14
CA VAL A 56 7.87 -6.41 -9.51
C VAL A 56 7.90 -7.93 -9.59
N PHE A 57 7.09 -8.58 -8.77
CA PHE A 57 6.96 -10.03 -8.79
C PHE A 57 6.05 -10.48 -9.94
N SER A 58 6.14 -11.77 -10.28
CA SER A 58 5.05 -12.44 -10.98
C SER A 58 3.79 -12.44 -10.10
N GLU A 59 2.61 -12.70 -10.69
CA GLU A 59 1.39 -12.84 -9.90
C GLU A 59 1.50 -13.93 -8.83
N GLU A 60 2.02 -15.11 -9.19
CA GLU A 60 2.22 -16.24 -8.27
C GLU A 60 3.15 -15.86 -7.11
N ASP A 61 4.34 -15.35 -7.42
CA ASP A 61 5.33 -14.94 -6.41
C ASP A 61 4.81 -13.79 -5.55
N GLY A 62 4.07 -12.86 -6.14
CA GLY A 62 3.48 -11.71 -5.45
C GLY A 62 2.41 -12.13 -4.44
N LEU A 63 1.57 -13.11 -4.78
CA LEU A 63 0.57 -13.66 -3.87
C LEU A 63 1.22 -14.46 -2.74
N VAL A 64 2.23 -15.29 -3.05
CA VAL A 64 3.04 -15.99 -2.03
C VAL A 64 3.70 -15.00 -1.08
N TYR A 65 4.27 -13.93 -1.62
CA TYR A 65 4.90 -12.87 -0.84
C TYR A 65 3.88 -12.17 0.08
N LEU A 66 2.72 -11.76 -0.45
CA LEU A 66 1.68 -11.10 0.35
C LEU A 66 1.15 -12.00 1.47
N ALA A 67 0.90 -13.27 1.19
CA ALA A 67 0.44 -14.24 2.18
C ALA A 67 1.47 -14.36 3.32
N SER A 68 2.76 -14.46 2.98
CA SER A 68 3.85 -14.48 3.96
C SER A 68 3.91 -13.22 4.81
N GLU A 69 3.63 -12.04 4.26
CA GLU A 69 3.66 -10.77 5.01
C GLU A 69 2.57 -10.70 6.08
N ILE A 70 1.44 -11.38 5.88
CA ILE A 70 0.32 -11.40 6.82
C ILE A 70 0.27 -12.67 7.69
N GLY A 71 1.16 -13.63 7.43
CA GLY A 71 1.22 -14.91 8.15
C GLY A 71 0.14 -15.91 7.74
N GLU A 72 -0.30 -15.84 6.49
CA GLU A 72 -1.30 -16.74 5.89
C GLU A 72 -0.69 -17.52 4.71
N ASP A 73 -1.44 -18.49 4.18
CA ASP A 73 -1.13 -19.17 2.93
C ASP A 73 -1.92 -18.56 1.76
N VAL A 74 -1.45 -18.76 0.52
CA VAL A 74 -2.09 -18.21 -0.69
C VAL A 74 -3.55 -18.64 -0.83
N GLU A 75 -3.87 -19.87 -0.43
CA GLU A 75 -5.24 -20.40 -0.43
C GLU A 75 -6.16 -19.69 0.59
N GLY A 76 -5.58 -19.15 1.66
CA GLY A 76 -6.29 -18.38 2.69
C GLY A 76 -6.59 -16.95 2.28
N LEU A 77 -5.91 -16.42 1.25
CA LEU A 77 -6.13 -15.06 0.78
C LEU A 77 -7.54 -14.90 0.20
N ALA A 78 -8.30 -13.99 0.80
CA ALA A 78 -9.57 -13.52 0.26
C ALA A 78 -9.38 -12.92 -1.15
N ASP A 79 -10.39 -13.04 -2.01
CA ASP A 79 -10.31 -12.53 -3.39
C ASP A 79 -10.01 -11.03 -3.46
N ILE A 80 -10.52 -10.27 -2.49
CA ILE A 80 -10.21 -8.83 -2.37
C ILE A 80 -8.73 -8.58 -2.07
N ALA A 81 -8.05 -9.46 -1.33
CA ALA A 81 -6.62 -9.33 -1.05
C ALA A 81 -5.79 -9.58 -2.33
N LYS A 82 -6.16 -10.60 -3.10
CA LYS A 82 -5.56 -10.90 -4.42
C LYS A 82 -5.77 -9.73 -5.39
N GLN A 83 -6.96 -9.15 -5.40
CA GLN A 83 -7.28 -7.96 -6.18
C GLN A 83 -6.42 -6.75 -5.78
N VAL A 84 -6.25 -6.52 -4.48
CA VAL A 84 -5.37 -5.44 -3.97
C VAL A 84 -3.92 -5.68 -4.40
N ALA A 85 -3.43 -6.91 -4.34
CA ALA A 85 -2.08 -7.28 -4.80
C ALA A 85 -1.88 -6.94 -6.29
N ALA A 86 -2.86 -7.29 -7.13
CA ALA A 86 -2.87 -6.92 -8.54
C ALA A 86 -2.92 -5.40 -8.73
N PHE A 87 -3.68 -4.67 -7.91
CA PHE A 87 -3.82 -3.22 -8.00
C PHE A 87 -2.53 -2.45 -7.65
N VAL A 88 -1.64 -3.08 -6.91
CA VAL A 88 -0.29 -2.55 -6.67
C VAL A 88 0.76 -3.10 -7.62
N GLY A 89 0.32 -3.86 -8.64
CA GLY A 89 1.17 -4.39 -9.70
C GLY A 89 2.18 -5.40 -9.18
N TYR A 90 1.84 -6.12 -8.10
CA TYR A 90 2.73 -7.05 -7.41
C TYR A 90 4.11 -6.44 -7.07
N GLN A 91 4.16 -5.12 -6.88
CA GLN A 91 5.39 -4.41 -6.53
C GLN A 91 5.76 -4.75 -5.09
N LYS A 92 6.98 -5.25 -4.87
CA LYS A 92 7.47 -5.80 -3.61
C LYS A 92 7.21 -4.91 -2.39
N LEU A 93 7.65 -3.66 -2.45
CA LEU A 93 7.48 -2.72 -1.33
C LEU A 93 6.01 -2.32 -1.14
N ALA A 94 5.23 -2.22 -2.21
CA ALA A 94 3.79 -1.99 -2.11
C ALA A 94 3.09 -3.15 -1.41
N LEU A 95 3.45 -4.39 -1.72
CA LEU A 95 2.96 -5.60 -1.03
C LEU A 95 3.35 -5.59 0.45
N THR A 96 4.60 -5.26 0.79
CA THR A 96 5.04 -5.09 2.19
C THR A 96 4.21 -4.03 2.92
N ILE A 97 3.88 -2.91 2.26
CA ILE A 97 3.08 -1.84 2.87
C ILE A 97 1.66 -2.34 3.14
N ILE A 98 0.96 -2.93 2.15
CA ILE A 98 -0.42 -3.39 2.36
C ILE A 98 -0.50 -4.56 3.36
N GLY A 99 0.50 -5.45 3.37
CA GLY A 99 0.63 -6.51 4.37
C GLY A 99 0.81 -5.92 5.77
N GLY A 100 1.67 -4.91 5.92
CA GLY A 100 1.86 -4.18 7.18
C GLY A 100 0.65 -3.33 7.62
N LEU A 101 -0.25 -2.96 6.71
CA LEU A 101 -1.55 -2.33 7.03
C LEU A 101 -2.55 -3.37 7.54
N LYS A 102 -2.59 -4.58 6.94
CA LYS A 102 -3.47 -5.67 7.39
C LYS A 102 -2.99 -6.33 8.67
N THR A 103 -1.69 -6.52 8.84
CA THR A 103 -1.08 -7.16 10.01
C THR A 103 0.04 -6.29 10.58
N PRO A 104 -0.29 -5.20 11.31
CA PRO A 104 0.71 -4.29 11.84
C PRO A 104 1.61 -4.93 12.89
N VAL A 105 2.92 -4.72 12.77
CA VAL A 105 3.93 -5.23 13.73
C VAL A 105 3.74 -4.68 15.15
N SER A 106 3.22 -3.46 15.27
CA SER A 106 3.01 -2.81 16.58
C SER A 106 1.60 -3.04 17.09
N LYS A 107 1.47 -3.56 18.32
CA LYS A 107 0.19 -3.71 19.03
C LYS A 107 -0.58 -2.40 19.26
N LYS A 108 0.06 -1.24 19.04
CA LYS A 108 -0.57 0.09 19.14
C LYS A 108 -1.28 0.50 17.85
N LYS A 109 -1.12 -0.26 16.77
CA LYS A 109 -1.72 0.01 15.47
C LYS A 109 -2.91 -0.91 15.26
N THR A 110 -4.02 -0.32 14.85
CA THR A 110 -5.20 -1.06 14.44
C THR A 110 -4.95 -1.61 13.03
N PRO A 111 -5.10 -2.93 12.81
CA PRO A 111 -5.23 -3.52 11.48
C PRO A 111 -6.27 -2.80 10.63
N MET A 112 -5.98 -2.59 9.35
CA MET A 112 -7.00 -2.22 8.37
C MET A 112 -7.64 -3.47 7.77
N GLU A 113 -8.93 -3.40 7.47
CA GLU A 113 -9.61 -4.44 6.73
C GLU A 113 -9.33 -4.35 5.23
N TRP A 114 -9.40 -5.49 4.54
CA TRP A 114 -9.10 -5.53 3.10
C TRP A 114 -9.97 -4.59 2.27
N VAL A 115 -11.21 -4.35 2.69
CA VAL A 115 -12.12 -3.38 2.04
C VAL A 115 -11.58 -1.96 2.14
N GLU A 116 -11.01 -1.58 3.29
CA GLU A 116 -10.43 -0.26 3.52
C GLU A 116 -9.12 -0.10 2.73
N ILE A 117 -8.28 -1.15 2.72
CA ILE A 117 -7.04 -1.17 1.94
C ILE A 117 -7.36 -1.09 0.44
N HIS A 118 -8.36 -1.83 -0.03
CA HIS A 118 -8.83 -1.77 -1.40
C HIS A 118 -9.34 -0.38 -1.78
N ALA A 119 -10.11 0.27 -0.90
CA ALA A 119 -10.57 1.64 -1.12
C ALA A 119 -9.40 2.63 -1.22
N LEU A 120 -8.41 2.52 -0.32
CA LEU A 120 -7.19 3.33 -0.35
C LEU A 120 -6.42 3.14 -1.66
N VAL A 121 -6.12 1.90 -2.05
CA VAL A 121 -5.36 1.62 -3.28
C VAL A 121 -6.14 2.07 -4.52
N SER A 122 -7.47 1.87 -4.53
CA SER A 122 -8.33 2.34 -5.61
C SER A 122 -8.31 3.86 -5.75
N GLU A 123 -8.32 4.61 -4.64
CA GLU A 123 -8.17 6.06 -4.65
C GLU A 123 -6.81 6.47 -5.22
N LEU A 124 -5.73 5.84 -4.77
CA LEU A 124 -4.38 6.13 -5.28
C LEU A 124 -4.25 5.89 -6.79
N ARG A 125 -4.84 4.80 -7.29
CA ARG A 125 -4.87 4.50 -8.74
C ARG A 125 -5.64 5.56 -9.52
N LYS A 126 -6.79 6.01 -9.01
CA LYS A 126 -7.56 7.12 -9.61
C LYS A 126 -6.74 8.40 -9.67
N GLU A 127 -6.05 8.75 -8.58
CA GLU A 127 -5.17 9.93 -8.54
C GLU A 127 -3.97 9.83 -9.49
N LEU A 128 -3.58 8.62 -9.88
CA LEU A 128 -2.50 8.36 -10.84
C LEU A 128 -3.00 8.22 -12.27
N GLY A 129 -4.31 8.32 -12.52
CA GLY A 129 -4.87 8.04 -13.85
C GLY A 129 -4.77 6.58 -14.28
N VAL A 130 -4.40 5.66 -13.37
CA VAL A 130 -4.29 4.22 -13.65
C VAL A 130 -5.68 3.60 -13.57
N VAL A 131 -6.45 3.72 -14.64
CA VAL A 131 -7.76 3.08 -14.78
C VAL A 131 -7.57 1.63 -15.20
N ARG A 132 -8.38 0.71 -14.67
CA ARG A 132 -8.49 -0.62 -15.30
C ARG A 132 -9.05 -0.39 -16.69
N ASP A 133 -8.38 -0.86 -17.73
CA ASP A 133 -9.09 -1.20 -18.96
C ASP A 133 -10.17 -2.21 -18.54
N GLU A 134 -11.43 -1.82 -18.64
CA GLU A 134 -12.55 -2.75 -18.57
C GLU A 134 -12.41 -3.70 -19.76
N GLN A 135 -11.76 -4.85 -19.55
CA GLN A 135 -11.89 -6.02 -20.42
C GLN A 135 -12.85 -7.02 -19.79
#